data_AF-A0A0H5QDJ6-F1
#
_entry.id   AF-A0A0H5QDJ6-F1
#
_cell.length_a   1.000
_cell.length_b   1.000
_cell.length_c   1.000
_cell.angle_alpha   90.00
_cell.angle_beta   90.00
_cell.angle_gamma   90.00
#
_symmetry.space_group_name_H-M   'P 1'
#
loop_
_entity.id
_entity.type
_entity.pdbx_description
1 polymer ?
#
loop_
_entity_poly.entity_id
_entity_poly.type
_entity_poly.pdbx_seq_one_letter_code
_entity_poly.pdbx_strand_id
1 'polypeptide(L)'
;MSTESVTKSKRGGKREGAGRKPLSGYGTVVMRVPSGMKKYILSMIDIYVDWLNNDEMKKYIKERTTAGERLQAINIIERLVLHERERIAERARNDDDERQISLFEEQHSIE
;
A
#
# COMPACT_ATOMS: atom_id res chain seq x y z
N MET A 1 -33.48 -10.83 32.39
CA MET A 1 -33.52 -9.38 32.10
C MET A 1 -32.18 -8.79 32.51
N SER A 2 -31.20 -8.88 31.63
CA SER A 2 -29.83 -8.40 31.89
C SER A 2 -29.72 -6.98 31.36
N THR A 3 -29.69 -6.00 32.25
CA THR A 3 -29.55 -4.59 31.90
C THR A 3 -28.08 -4.28 31.60
N GLU A 4 -27.67 -4.43 30.34
CA GLU A 4 -26.38 -3.93 29.87
C GLU A 4 -26.33 -2.40 30.01
N SER A 5 -25.30 -1.94 30.71
CA SER A 5 -24.98 -0.53 30.88
C SER A 5 -24.60 0.09 29.54
N VAL A 6 -25.59 0.64 28.84
CA VAL A 6 -25.37 1.53 27.69
C VAL A 6 -24.72 2.81 28.20
N THR A 7 -23.40 2.79 28.36
CA THR A 7 -22.58 4.00 28.53
C THR A 7 -22.61 4.76 27.20
N LYS A 8 -23.71 5.49 26.95
CA LYS A 8 -23.84 6.40 25.82
C LYS A 8 -22.75 7.47 25.97
N SER A 9 -21.62 7.27 25.30
CA SER A 9 -20.59 8.30 25.23
C SER A 9 -21.25 9.59 24.72
N LYS A 10 -21.15 10.70 25.46
CA LYS A 10 -21.69 12.02 25.07
C LYS A 10 -20.96 12.65 23.88
N ARG A 11 -20.17 11.87 23.14
CA ARG A 11 -19.50 12.31 21.91
C ARG A 11 -20.50 12.19 20.77
N GLY A 12 -21.06 13.34 20.35
CA GLY A 12 -21.96 13.40 19.19
C GLY A 12 -21.32 12.67 18.00
N GLY A 13 -22.06 11.73 17.40
CA GLY A 13 -21.62 11.00 16.21
C GLY A 13 -21.43 9.48 16.37
N LYS A 14 -21.32 8.94 17.58
CA LYS A 14 -21.35 7.48 17.81
C LYS A 14 -22.79 7.00 18.08
N ARG A 15 -23.62 6.98 17.05
CA ARG A 15 -24.89 6.24 17.06
C ARG A 15 -24.83 5.21 15.95
N GLU A 16 -25.40 4.02 16.18
CA GLU A 16 -25.59 3.06 15.08
C GLU A 16 -26.39 3.74 13.96
N GLY A 17 -25.86 3.67 12.74
CA GLY A 17 -26.43 4.38 11.58
C GLY A 17 -26.03 5.85 11.42
N ALA A 18 -25.18 6.41 12.28
CA ALA A 18 -24.62 7.75 12.06
C ALA A 18 -23.47 7.73 11.04
N GLY A 19 -23.47 8.70 10.12
CA GLY A 19 -22.48 8.82 9.04
C GLY A 19 -23.04 8.42 7.67
N ARG A 20 -22.25 8.65 6.61
CA ARG A 20 -22.63 8.27 5.25
C ARG A 20 -22.57 6.75 5.15
N LYS A 21 -23.70 6.11 4.79
CA LYS A 21 -23.74 4.67 4.54
C LYS A 21 -22.73 4.30 3.44
N PRO A 22 -21.98 3.20 3.58
CA PRO A 22 -21.05 2.77 2.55
C PRO A 22 -21.82 2.49 1.27
N LEU A 23 -21.33 3.02 0.14
CA LEU A 23 -21.99 2.85 -1.16
C LEU A 23 -21.95 1.39 -1.62
N SER A 24 -20.93 0.64 -1.22
CA SER A 24 -20.57 -0.65 -1.81
C SER A 24 -20.58 -1.83 -0.82
N GLY A 25 -21.08 -1.66 0.41
CA GLY A 25 -20.95 -2.66 1.46
C GLY A 25 -19.53 -2.83 2.01
N TYR A 26 -18.51 -2.27 1.35
CA TYR A 26 -17.13 -2.25 1.82
C TYR A 26 -16.88 -1.12 2.82
N GLY A 27 -16.06 -1.41 3.83
CA GLY A 27 -15.52 -0.39 4.72
C GLY A 27 -14.59 0.55 3.95
N THR A 28 -14.80 1.85 4.05
CA THR A 28 -13.91 2.86 3.45
C THR A 28 -13.13 3.58 4.54
N VAL A 29 -11.87 3.89 4.26
CA VAL A 29 -10.99 4.63 5.16
C VAL A 29 -10.42 5.84 4.42
N VAL A 30 -10.23 6.95 5.13
CA VAL A 30 -9.60 8.16 4.59
C VAL A 30 -8.09 8.08 4.84
N MET A 31 -7.31 8.09 3.76
CA MET A 31 -5.84 8.17 3.82
C MET A 31 -5.38 9.60 3.50
N ARG A 32 -4.41 10.11 4.28
CA ARG A 32 -3.73 11.38 3.99
C ARG A 32 -2.51 11.09 3.12
N VAL A 33 -2.38 11.83 2.02
CA VAL A 33 -1.36 11.61 1.00
C VAL A 33 -0.71 12.96 0.67
N PRO A 34 0.63 13.03 0.50
CA PRO A 34 1.28 14.21 -0.05
C PRO A 34 0.65 14.63 -1.37
N SER A 35 0.49 15.95 -1.59
CA SER A 35 -0.22 16.48 -2.75
C SER A 35 0.34 15.97 -4.08
N GLY A 36 1.67 15.88 -4.20
CA GLY A 36 2.35 15.36 -5.39
C GLY A 36 2.10 13.87 -5.67
N MET A 37 1.73 13.09 -4.65
CA MET A 37 1.48 11.65 -4.78
C MET A 37 0.00 11.32 -5.03
N LYS A 38 -0.90 12.27 -4.80
CA LYS A 38 -2.35 12.07 -4.89
C LYS A 38 -2.76 11.46 -6.24
N LYS A 39 -2.22 11.99 -7.35
CA LYS A 39 -2.56 11.52 -8.70
C LYS A 39 -2.09 10.09 -8.95
N TYR A 40 -0.90 9.73 -8.50
CA TYR A 40 -0.36 8.37 -8.67
C TYR A 40 -1.16 7.35 -7.89
N ILE A 41 -1.51 7.65 -6.63
CA ILE A 41 -2.31 6.75 -5.81
C ILE A 41 -3.71 6.57 -6.40
N LEU A 42 -4.35 7.64 -6.88
CA LEU A 42 -5.64 7.52 -7.57
C LEU A 42 -5.53 6.65 -8.83
N SER A 43 -4.45 6.79 -9.60
CA SER A 43 -4.23 6.00 -10.81
C SER A 43 -4.03 4.53 -10.50
N MET A 44 -3.29 4.21 -9.42
CA MET A 44 -3.12 2.84 -8.93
C MET A 44 -4.45 2.22 -8.50
N ILE A 45 -5.30 2.98 -7.80
CA ILE A 45 -6.63 2.51 -7.38
C ILE A 45 -7.49 2.18 -8.61
N ASP A 46 -7.52 3.07 -9.61
CA ASP A 46 -8.29 2.85 -10.84
C ASP A 46 -7.81 1.58 -11.58
N ILE A 47 -6.49 1.38 -11.71
CA ILE A 47 -5.91 0.16 -12.31
C ILE A 47 -6.29 -1.09 -11.51
N TYR A 48 -6.20 -1.03 -10.18
CA TYR A 48 -6.48 -2.18 -9.31
C TYR A 48 -7.95 -2.59 -9.37
N VAL A 49 -8.86 -1.62 -9.36
CA VAL A 49 -10.30 -1.85 -9.46
C VAL A 49 -10.66 -2.43 -10.83
N ASP A 50 -10.02 -1.94 -11.89
CA ASP A 50 -10.20 -2.51 -13.22
C ASP A 50 -9.70 -3.96 -13.29
N TRP A 51 -8.49 -4.23 -12.77
CA TRP A 51 -7.89 -5.58 -12.74
C TRP A 51 -8.73 -6.59 -11.97
N LEU A 52 -9.29 -6.19 -10.81
CA LEU A 52 -10.18 -7.06 -10.04
C LEU A 52 -11.43 -7.49 -10.82
N ASN A 53 -11.79 -6.79 -11.90
CA ASN A 53 -12.91 -7.11 -12.79
C ASN A 53 -14.21 -7.44 -12.04
N ASN A 54 -14.42 -6.79 -10.89
CA ASN A 54 -15.59 -6.99 -10.07
C ASN A 54 -16.63 -5.92 -10.43
N ASP A 55 -17.68 -6.34 -11.13
CA ASP A 55 -18.76 -5.47 -11.60
C ASP A 55 -19.47 -4.71 -10.46
N GLU A 56 -19.54 -5.30 -9.26
CA GLU A 56 -20.08 -4.59 -8.10
C GLU A 56 -19.16 -3.46 -7.66
N MET A 57 -17.84 -3.66 -7.64
CA MET A 57 -16.89 -2.58 -7.33
C MET A 57 -16.86 -1.50 -8.41
N LYS A 58 -16.89 -1.88 -9.69
CA LYS A 58 -16.93 -0.93 -10.82
C LYS A 58 -18.17 -0.04 -10.78
N LYS A 59 -19.30 -0.55 -10.26
CA LYS A 59 -20.53 0.24 -10.07
C LYS A 59 -20.35 1.39 -9.06
N TYR A 60 -19.51 1.21 -8.04
CA TYR A 60 -19.36 2.18 -6.95
C TYR A 60 -18.08 3.02 -7.04
N ILE A 61 -17.06 2.53 -7.73
CA ILE A 61 -15.78 3.22 -7.93
C ILE A 61 -15.74 3.69 -9.39
N LYS A 62 -16.06 4.97 -9.58
CA LYS A 62 -15.89 5.64 -10.88
C LYS A 62 -14.42 5.94 -11.13
N GLU A 63 -13.93 5.64 -12.33
CA GLU A 63 -12.62 6.07 -12.81
C GLU A 63 -12.42 7.57 -12.64
N ARG A 64 -11.28 7.97 -12.08
CA ARG A 64 -10.96 9.38 -11.79
C ARG A 64 -9.74 9.88 -12.53
N THR A 65 -8.97 8.98 -13.14
CA THR A 65 -7.69 9.28 -13.77
C THR A 65 -7.72 9.03 -15.27
N THR A 66 -6.90 9.78 -16.00
CA THR A 66 -6.74 9.61 -17.45
C THR A 66 -5.79 8.46 -17.78
N ALA A 67 -5.88 7.92 -19.00
CA ALA A 67 -4.95 6.87 -19.46
C ALA A 67 -3.47 7.31 -19.36
N GLY A 68 -3.17 8.58 -19.63
CA GLY A 68 -1.81 9.13 -19.49
C GLY A 68 -1.32 9.14 -18.03
N GLU A 69 -2.19 9.47 -17.07
CA GLU A 69 -1.86 9.42 -15.64
C GLU A 69 -1.63 7.98 -15.17
N ARG A 70 -2.41 7.03 -15.68
CA ARG A 70 -2.21 5.59 -15.43
C ARG A 70 -0.88 5.08 -15.98
N LEU A 71 -0.50 5.48 -17.20
CA LEU A 71 0.81 5.15 -17.78
C LEU A 71 1.96 5.74 -16.96
N GLN A 72 1.83 6.97 -16.47
CA GLN A 72 2.84 7.56 -15.58
C GLN A 72 2.97 6.78 -14.28
N ALA A 73 1.86 6.32 -13.69
CA ALA A 73 1.88 5.50 -12.50
C ALA A 73 2.58 4.15 -12.75
N ILE A 74 2.31 3.50 -13.89
CA ILE A 74 2.99 2.24 -14.29
C ILE A 74 4.50 2.46 -14.37
N ASN A 75 4.95 3.49 -15.10
CA ASN A 75 6.38 3.80 -15.24
C ASN A 75 7.08 4.02 -13.87
N ILE A 76 6.40 4.64 -12.92
CA ILE A 76 6.94 4.85 -11.57
C ILE A 76 7.07 3.53 -10.82
N ILE A 77 6.04 2.68 -10.87
CA ILE A 77 6.07 1.36 -10.23
C ILE A 77 7.21 0.52 -10.80
N GLU A 78 7.36 0.49 -12.12
CA GLU A 78 8.45 -0.26 -12.77
C GLU A 78 9.83 0.22 -12.29
N ARG A 79 10.05 1.53 -12.23
CA ARG A 79 11.30 2.10 -11.72
C ARG A 79 11.54 1.78 -10.25
N LEU A 80 10.50 1.81 -9.41
CA LEU A 80 10.60 1.44 -8.00
C LEU A 80 10.95 -0.04 -7.83
N VAL A 81 10.35 -0.92 -8.63
CA VAL A 81 10.66 -2.35 -8.62
C VAL A 81 12.10 -2.61 -9.05
N LEU A 82 12.58 -1.93 -10.10
CA LEU A 82 13.98 -2.03 -10.54
C LEU A 82 14.93 -1.57 -9.44
N HIS A 83 14.69 -0.40 -8.84
CA HIS A 83 15.53 0.13 -7.77
C HIS A 83 15.60 -0.81 -6.55
N GLU A 84 14.47 -1.36 -6.11
CA GLU A 84 14.46 -2.27 -4.95
C GLU A 84 15.16 -3.60 -5.27
N ARG A 85 15.04 -4.10 -6.50
CA ARG A 85 15.79 -5.30 -6.95
C ARG A 85 17.31 -5.06 -6.94
N GLU A 86 17.76 -3.92 -7.45
CA GLU A 86 19.18 -3.54 -7.45
C GLU A 86 19.71 -3.45 -6.01
N ARG A 87 18.95 -2.81 -5.11
CA ARG A 87 19.31 -2.68 -3.70
C ARG A 87 19.40 -4.02 -2.98
N ILE A 88 18.48 -4.95 -3.26
CA ILE A 88 18.52 -6.31 -2.69
C ILE A 88 19.75 -7.06 -3.22
N ALA A 89 20.04 -6.97 -4.52
CA ALA A 89 21.20 -7.62 -5.11
C ALA A 89 22.53 -7.06 -4.59
N GLU A 90 22.60 -5.75 -4.34
CA GLU A 90 23.78 -5.11 -3.74
C GLU A 90 24.00 -5.58 -2.30
N ARG A 91 22.94 -5.69 -1.50
CA ARG A 91 23.04 -6.26 -0.15
C ARG A 91 23.55 -7.70 -0.18
N ALA A 92 23.01 -8.53 -1.06
CA ALA A 92 23.46 -9.92 -1.18
C ALA A 92 24.95 -10.01 -1.56
N ARG A 93 25.44 -9.15 -2.46
CA ARG A 93 26.87 -9.07 -2.79
C ARG A 93 27.72 -8.66 -1.60
N ASN A 94 27.31 -7.62 -0.87
CA ASN A 94 28.06 -7.16 0.29
C ASN A 94 28.11 -8.23 1.40
N ASP A 95 27.00 -8.94 1.63
CA ASP A 95 26.97 -10.05 2.58
C ASP A 95 27.90 -11.21 2.15
N ASP A 96 27.99 -11.48 0.84
CA ASP A 96 28.91 -12.48 0.29
C ASP A 96 30.38 -12.03 0.39
N ASP A 97 30.67 -10.75 0.12
CA ASP A 97 32.01 -10.17 0.26
C ASP A 97 32.48 -10.17 1.72
N GLU A 98 31.61 -9.80 2.67
CA GLU A 98 31.89 -9.89 4.11
C GLU A 98 32.18 -11.34 4.55
N ARG A 99 31.40 -12.31 4.04
CA ARG A 99 31.67 -13.73 4.29
C ARG A 99 33.02 -14.16 3.73
N GLN A 100 33.36 -13.76 2.51
CA GLN A 100 34.65 -14.09 1.92
C GLN A 100 35.81 -13.51 2.74
N ILE A 101 35.73 -12.23 3.11
CA ILE A 101 36.75 -11.57 3.94
C ILE A 101 36.94 -12.32 5.26
N SER A 102 35.85 -12.68 5.95
CA SER A 102 35.94 -13.43 7.21
C SER A 102 36.63 -14.79 7.07
N LEU A 103 36.40 -15.50 5.96
CA LEU A 103 37.05 -16.78 5.67
C LEU A 103 38.56 -16.63 5.42
N PHE A 104 38.99 -15.56 4.75
CA PHE A 104 40.41 -15.30 4.52
C PHE A 104 41.14 -14.90 5.81
N GLU A 105 40.48 -14.13 6.70
CA GLU A 105 41.04 -13.75 8.01
C GLU A 105 41.18 -14.96 8.95
N GLU A 106 40.20 -15.87 8.97
CA GLU A 106 40.29 -17.12 9.75
C GLU A 106 41.43 -18.04 9.26
N GLN A 107 41.65 -18.13 7.95
CA GLN A 107 42.73 -18.97 7.39
C GLN A 107 44.13 -18.46 7.74
N HIS A 108 44.33 -17.14 7.78
CA HIS A 108 45.63 -16.54 8.14
C HIS A 108 45.91 -16.51 9.65
N SER A 109 44.93 -16.85 10.49
CA SER A 109 45.07 -16.90 11.95
C SER A 109 45.56 -18.27 12.47
N ILE A 110 45.73 -19.25 11.58
CA ILE A 110 46.06 -20.66 11.90
C ILE A 110 47.52 -21.02 11.56
N GLU A 111 48.30 -20.10 10.97
CA GLU A 111 49.76 -20.21 10.80
C GLU A 111 50.53 -19.43 11.88
#